data_AF-A0A6N3QLT2-F1
#
_entry.id   AF-A0A6N3QLT2-F1
#
_cell.length_a   1.000
_cell.length_b   1.000
_cell.length_c   1.000
_cell.angle_alpha   90.00
_cell.angle_beta   90.00
_cell.angle_gamma   90.00
#
_symmetry.space_group_name_H-M   'P 1'
#
loop_
_entity.id
_entity.type
_entity.pdbx_description
1 polymer ?
#
loop_
_entity_poly.entity_id
_entity_poly.type
_entity_poly.pdbx_seq_one_letter_code
_entity_poly.pdbx_strand_id
1 'polypeptide(L)'
;MTLTLEYSVRPDNEFELIAPEGISTRLIPQGRFVTNDPMTLVRWLTAGAGIAYVPLMWVINEINRGELEILLPRYQSDPRPVYALYTEKDKLPLKVQVVINSLTDYFVEVGKLFQEMHGRGKEK
;
A
#
# COMPACT_ATOMS: atom_id res chain seq x y z
N MET A 1 -15.00 18.73 7.03
CA MET A 1 -15.64 17.57 6.37
C MET A 1 -14.55 16.89 5.56
N THR A 2 -13.88 15.89 6.13
CA THR A 2 -12.75 15.22 5.46
C THR A 2 -13.30 14.27 4.41
N LEU A 3 -12.96 14.49 3.15
CA LEU A 3 -13.37 13.63 2.04
C LEU A 3 -12.46 12.40 2.00
N THR A 4 -13.04 11.21 2.09
CA THR A 4 -12.30 9.97 1.82
C THR A 4 -12.25 9.75 0.31
N LEU A 5 -11.07 9.44 -0.21
CA LEU A 5 -10.88 9.01 -1.59
C LEU A 5 -11.00 7.48 -1.66
N GLU A 6 -11.77 6.99 -2.62
CA GLU A 6 -12.07 5.57 -2.74
C GLU A 6 -11.29 4.92 -3.89
N TYR A 7 -10.58 3.83 -3.57
CA TYR A 7 -10.01 2.92 -4.55
C TYR A 7 -10.98 1.78 -4.79
N SER A 8 -11.57 1.67 -5.99
CA SER A 8 -12.72 0.78 -6.24
C SER A 8 -12.37 -0.66 -6.60
N VAL A 9 -11.08 -1.00 -6.71
CA VAL A 9 -10.63 -2.36 -7.04
C VAL A 9 -10.96 -3.30 -5.87
N ARG A 10 -11.63 -4.41 -6.14
CA ARG A 10 -11.97 -5.44 -5.14
C ARG A 10 -10.99 -6.62 -5.20
N PRO A 11 -10.64 -7.24 -4.07
CA PRO A 11 -11.08 -6.93 -2.69
C PRO A 11 -10.30 -5.76 -2.04
N ASP A 12 -9.46 -5.08 -2.81
CA ASP A 12 -8.55 -4.03 -2.31
C ASP A 12 -9.22 -2.74 -1.79
N ASN A 13 -10.55 -2.62 -1.92
CA ASN A 13 -11.37 -1.48 -1.52
C ASN A 13 -11.82 -1.54 -0.05
N GLU A 14 -11.47 -2.60 0.66
CA GLU A 14 -11.64 -2.70 2.10
C GLU A 14 -10.30 -2.99 2.77
N PHE A 15 -10.19 -2.58 4.03
CA PHE A 15 -9.00 -2.82 4.83
C PHE A 15 -9.34 -2.89 6.31
N GLU A 16 -8.43 -3.49 7.05
CA GLU A 16 -8.49 -3.63 8.49
C GLU A 16 -7.38 -2.81 9.13
N LEU A 17 -7.74 -2.00 10.11
CA LEU A 17 -6.79 -1.25 10.93
C LEU A 17 -6.80 -1.80 12.35
N ILE A 18 -5.63 -2.23 12.81
CA ILE A 18 -5.38 -2.69 14.17
C ILE A 18 -4.81 -1.50 14.96
N ALA A 19 -5.58 -1.02 15.93
CA ALA A 19 -5.16 0.04 16.82
C ALA A 19 -4.03 -0.44 17.77
N PRO A 20 -3.22 0.48 18.34
CA PRO A 20 -2.17 0.12 19.30
C PRO A 20 -2.64 -0.73 20.50
N GLU A 21 -3.88 -0.54 20.91
CA GLU A 21 -4.57 -1.27 21.97
C GLU A 21 -5.05 -2.68 21.53
N GLY A 22 -4.83 -3.06 20.27
CA GLY A 22 -5.21 -4.37 19.71
C GLY A 22 -6.65 -4.44 19.19
N ILE A 23 -7.40 -3.33 19.23
CA ILE A 23 -8.75 -3.27 18.68
C ILE A 23 -8.65 -3.20 17.16
N SER A 24 -9.30 -4.14 16.48
CA SER A 24 -9.34 -4.16 15.03
C SER A 24 -10.62 -3.56 14.47
N THR A 25 -10.49 -2.72 13.43
CA THR A 25 -11.59 -2.04 12.76
C THR A 25 -11.52 -2.29 11.26
N ARG A 26 -12.55 -2.93 10.71
CA ARG A 26 -12.72 -3.07 9.26
C ARG A 26 -13.40 -1.83 8.68
N LEU A 27 -12.83 -1.29 7.62
CA LEU A 27 -13.26 -0.07 6.97
C LEU A 27 -13.49 -0.32 5.48
N ILE A 28 -14.58 0.25 4.97
CA ILE A 28 -14.88 0.36 3.55
C ILE A 28 -15.02 1.86 3.26
N PRO A 29 -13.99 2.51 2.68
CA PRO A 29 -14.10 3.88 2.22
C PRO A 29 -15.34 4.08 1.36
N GLN A 30 -16.08 5.13 1.65
CA GLN A 30 -17.19 5.60 0.81
C GLN A 30 -16.89 7.05 0.47
N GLY A 31 -16.43 7.26 -0.76
CA GLY A 31 -15.91 8.54 -1.23
C GLY A 31 -16.77 9.15 -2.33
N ARG A 32 -16.80 10.49 -2.41
CA ARG A 32 -17.34 11.18 -3.60
C ARG A 32 -16.41 11.00 -4.81
N PHE A 33 -15.11 10.91 -4.55
CA PHE A 33 -14.09 10.67 -5.55
C PHE A 33 -13.71 9.19 -5.52
N VAL A 34 -13.97 8.50 -6.63
CA VAL A 34 -13.77 7.06 -6.76
C VAL A 34 -12.94 6.80 -8.00
N THR A 35 -11.89 6.00 -7.88
CA THR A 35 -11.04 5.60 -9.01
C THR A 35 -10.53 4.17 -8.83
N ASN A 36 -10.29 3.47 -9.93
CA ASN A 36 -9.57 2.19 -9.95
C ASN A 36 -8.11 2.34 -10.42
N ASP A 37 -7.66 3.58 -10.66
CA ASP A 37 -6.29 3.89 -11.06
C ASP A 37 -5.47 4.42 -9.86
N PRO A 38 -4.42 3.71 -9.41
CA PRO A 38 -3.56 4.14 -8.31
C PRO A 38 -2.97 5.53 -8.50
N MET A 39 -2.56 5.87 -9.73
CA MET A 39 -1.87 7.14 -10.00
C MET A 39 -2.82 8.33 -9.86
N THR A 40 -4.07 8.18 -10.28
CA THR A 40 -5.13 9.16 -10.06
C THR A 40 -5.36 9.39 -8.57
N LEU A 41 -5.36 8.32 -7.76
CA LEU A 41 -5.54 8.43 -6.31
C LEU A 41 -4.38 9.22 -5.66
N VAL A 42 -3.13 8.95 -6.05
CA VAL A 42 -1.94 9.70 -5.57
C VAL A 42 -2.00 11.17 -5.99
N ARG A 43 -2.46 11.47 -7.21
CA ARG A 43 -2.64 12.86 -7.67
C ARG A 43 -3.69 13.60 -6.85
N TRP A 44 -4.81 12.96 -6.52
CA TRP A 44 -5.85 13.54 -5.67
C TRP A 44 -5.36 13.76 -4.24
N LEU A 45 -4.59 12.82 -3.68
CA LEU A 45 -3.93 13.01 -2.39
C LEU A 45 -3.03 14.25 -2.41
N THR A 46 -2.14 14.34 -3.38
CA THR A 46 -1.16 15.45 -3.50
C THR A 46 -1.85 16.80 -3.77
N ALA A 47 -3.03 16.79 -4.39
CA ALA A 47 -3.86 17.97 -4.59
C ALA A 47 -4.68 18.38 -3.34
N GLY A 48 -4.57 17.64 -2.23
CA GLY A 48 -5.32 17.90 -1.01
C GLY A 48 -6.82 17.60 -1.12
N ALA A 49 -7.22 16.74 -2.06
CA ALA A 49 -8.64 16.42 -2.30
C ALA A 49 -9.28 15.57 -1.19
N GLY A 50 -8.47 14.95 -0.33
CA GLY A 50 -8.95 14.08 0.73
C GLY A 50 -7.87 13.20 1.36
N ILE A 51 -8.32 12.16 2.05
CA ILE A 51 -7.49 11.13 2.68
C ILE A 51 -7.75 9.78 2.00
N ALA A 52 -6.74 8.91 1.95
CA ALA A 52 -6.89 7.58 1.37
C ALA A 52 -6.06 6.54 2.14
N TYR A 53 -6.52 5.30 2.09
CA TYR A 53 -5.71 4.14 2.46
C TYR A 53 -5.05 3.57 1.21
N VAL A 54 -3.73 3.65 1.14
CA VAL A 54 -2.94 3.21 -0.02
C VAL A 54 -1.68 2.48 0.44
N PRO A 55 -1.15 1.54 -0.36
CA PRO A 55 0.17 1.00 -0.13
C PRO A 55 1.23 2.10 -0.04
N LEU A 56 2.09 2.04 0.98
CA LEU A 56 3.15 3.03 1.20
C LEU A 56 4.06 3.19 -0.03
N MET A 57 4.28 2.11 -0.77
CA MET A 57 5.04 2.10 -2.02
C MET A 57 4.49 3.03 -3.11
N TRP A 58 3.21 3.38 -3.09
CA TRP A 58 2.61 4.30 -4.07
C TRP A 58 2.91 5.77 -3.79
N VAL A 59 3.19 6.12 -2.53
CA VAL A 59 3.24 7.50 -2.03
C VAL A 59 4.55 7.84 -1.30
N ILE A 60 5.50 6.91 -1.26
CA ILE A 60 6.74 7.08 -0.47
C ILE A 60 7.54 8.31 -0.90
N ASN A 61 7.54 8.63 -2.20
CA ASN A 61 8.29 9.78 -2.70
C ASN A 61 7.63 11.09 -2.26
N GLU A 62 6.31 11.17 -2.32
CA GLU A 62 5.50 12.31 -1.90
C GLU A 62 5.64 12.55 -0.38
N ILE A 63 5.66 11.48 0.41
CA ILE A 63 5.92 11.54 1.86
C ILE A 63 7.34 12.04 2.13
N ASN A 64 8.35 11.52 1.43
CA ASN A 64 9.74 11.96 1.58
C ASN A 64 9.95 13.42 1.19
N ARG A 65 9.14 13.95 0.25
CA ARG A 65 9.11 15.38 -0.11
C ARG A 65 8.31 16.24 0.87
N GLY A 66 7.60 15.64 1.83
CA GLY A 66 6.72 16.36 2.77
C GLY A 66 5.41 16.85 2.15
N GLU A 67 5.04 16.32 0.97
CA GLU A 67 3.77 16.65 0.30
C GLU A 67 2.60 15.87 0.89
N LEU A 68 2.87 14.68 1.45
CA LEU A 68 1.90 13.82 2.11
C LEU A 68 2.37 13.46 3.53
N GLU A 69 1.40 13.26 4.42
CA GLU A 69 1.64 12.83 5.79
C GLU A 69 0.85 11.56 6.14
N ILE A 70 1.41 10.74 7.02
CA ILE A 70 0.74 9.55 7.55
C ILE A 70 -0.13 9.96 8.73
N LEU A 71 -1.45 9.79 8.61
CA LEU A 71 -2.40 10.22 9.64
C LEU A 71 -2.46 9.31 10.87
N LEU A 72 -2.26 8.00 10.67
CA LEU A 72 -2.43 6.97 11.70
C LEU A 72 -1.15 6.11 11.85
N PRO A 73 0.01 6.69 12.18
CA PRO A 73 1.30 6.01 12.11
C PRO A 73 1.48 4.85 13.10
N ARG A 74 0.64 4.75 14.13
CA ARG A 74 0.67 3.67 15.14
C ARG A 74 -0.30 2.54 14.84
N TYR A 75 -1.19 2.72 13.86
CA TYR A 75 -2.12 1.68 13.45
C TYR A 75 -1.40 0.72 12.50
N GLN A 76 -1.70 -0.56 12.63
CA GLN A 76 -1.19 -1.60 11.75
C GLN A 76 -2.29 -2.04 10.78
N SER A 77 -1.87 -2.58 9.65
CA SER A 77 -2.75 -3.21 8.68
C SER A 77 -2.08 -4.45 8.15
N ASP A 78 -2.86 -5.43 7.70
CA ASP A 78 -2.29 -6.62 7.10
C ASP A 78 -1.41 -6.28 5.88
N PRO A 79 -0.21 -6.87 5.77
CA PRO A 79 0.64 -6.68 4.60
C PRO A 79 -0.06 -7.22 3.36
N ARG A 80 -0.01 -6.45 2.27
CA ARG A 80 -0.52 -6.90 0.96
C ARG A 80 0.56 -7.68 0.22
N PRO A 81 0.38 -8.99 -0.03
CA PRO A 81 1.38 -9.80 -0.72
C PRO A 81 1.47 -9.45 -2.22
N VAL A 82 2.67 -9.54 -2.77
CA VAL A 82 2.93 -9.42 -4.21
C VAL A 82 3.17 -10.81 -4.78
N TYR A 83 2.41 -11.18 -5.81
CA TYR A 83 2.50 -12.49 -6.44
C TYR A 83 3.06 -12.40 -7.87
N ALA A 84 3.99 -13.30 -8.20
CA ALA A 84 4.37 -13.57 -9.58
C ALA A 84 3.47 -14.68 -10.13
N LEU A 85 2.59 -14.33 -11.07
CA LEU A 85 1.69 -15.29 -11.72
C LEU A 85 2.23 -15.67 -13.09
N TYR A 86 2.31 -16.96 -13.36
CA TYR A 86 2.72 -17.51 -14.65
C TYR A 86 1.91 -18.78 -14.95
N THR A 87 1.75 -19.10 -16.23
CA THR A 87 1.09 -20.35 -16.62
C THR A 87 1.98 -21.54 -16.28
N GLU A 88 1.39 -22.57 -15.70
CA GLU A 88 2.07 -23.83 -15.44
C GLU A 88 2.48 -24.43 -16.80
N LYS A 89 3.78 -24.41 -17.07
CA LYS A 89 4.40 -25.10 -18.21
C LYS A 89 5.40 -26.09 -17.66
N ASP A 90 5.56 -27.21 -18.35
CA ASP A 90 6.42 -28.32 -17.96
C ASP A 90 7.83 -27.89 -17.52
N LYS A 91 8.37 -26.77 -18.04
CA LYS A 91 9.53 -26.02 -17.52
C LYS A 91 9.41 -24.51 -17.80
N LEU A 92 9.61 -23.67 -16.79
CA LEU A 92 9.77 -22.22 -16.98
C LEU A 92 11.06 -21.92 -17.76
N PRO A 93 11.04 -21.11 -18.83
CA PRO A 93 12.27 -20.70 -19.52
C PRO A 93 13.24 -19.98 -18.57
N LEU A 94 14.55 -20.20 -18.74
CA LEU A 94 15.59 -19.62 -17.86
C LEU A 94 15.45 -18.10 -17.70
N LYS A 95 15.17 -17.37 -18.79
CA LYS A 95 14.95 -15.92 -18.75
C LYS A 95 13.81 -15.49 -17.80
N VAL A 96 12.76 -16.30 -17.67
CA VAL A 96 11.63 -16.03 -16.78
C VAL A 96 12.04 -16.31 -15.33
N GLN A 97 12.76 -17.41 -15.09
CA GLN A 97 13.28 -17.73 -13.76
C GLN A 97 14.21 -16.63 -13.23
N VAL A 98 15.13 -16.13 -14.08
CA VAL A 98 16.04 -15.04 -13.71
C VAL A 98 15.27 -13.77 -13.33
N VAL A 99 14.24 -13.41 -14.10
CA VAL A 99 13.39 -12.25 -13.78
C VAL A 99 12.62 -12.46 -12.49
N ILE A 100 12.00 -13.63 -12.28
CA ILE A 100 11.28 -13.94 -11.04
C ILE A 100 12.23 -13.82 -9.85
N ASN A 101 13.40 -14.45 -9.90
CA ASN A 101 14.38 -14.40 -8.82
C ASN A 101 14.80 -12.94 -8.51
N SER A 102 15.12 -12.17 -9.55
CA SER A 102 15.51 -10.77 -9.39
C SER A 102 14.39 -9.91 -8.79
N LEU A 103 13.13 -10.13 -9.19
CA LEU A 103 11.99 -9.43 -8.61
C LEU A 103 11.72 -9.88 -7.18
N THR A 104 11.87 -11.18 -6.88
CA THR A 104 11.75 -11.70 -5.52
C THR A 104 12.76 -11.03 -4.59
N ASP A 105 14.03 -10.99 -4.98
CA ASP A 105 15.09 -10.34 -4.19
C ASP A 105 14.74 -8.85 -3.95
N TYR A 106 14.34 -8.13 -5.00
CA TYR A 106 13.90 -6.74 -4.90
C TYR A 106 12.73 -6.56 -3.92
N PHE A 107 11.67 -7.37 -4.02
CA PHE A 107 10.51 -7.22 -3.14
C PHE A 107 10.79 -7.63 -1.69
N VAL A 108 11.75 -8.54 -1.45
CA VAL A 108 12.24 -8.86 -0.10
C VAL A 108 12.93 -7.64 0.53
N GLU A 109 13.77 -6.93 -0.22
CA GLU A 109 14.43 -5.70 0.24
C GLU A 109 13.43 -4.58 0.50
N VAL A 110 12.49 -4.38 -0.41
CA VAL A 110 11.39 -3.42 -0.26
C VAL A 110 10.56 -3.70 0.99
N GLY A 111 10.25 -4.98 1.26
CA GLY A 111 9.53 -5.39 2.46
C GLY A 111 10.25 -5.01 3.76
N LYS A 112 11.58 -5.21 3.82
CA LYS A 112 12.40 -4.83 4.98
C LYS A 112 12.37 -3.31 5.21
N LEU A 113 12.57 -2.52 4.15
CA LEU A 113 12.55 -1.06 4.22
C LEU A 113 11.24 -0.55 4.81
N PHE A 114 10.11 -1.09 4.36
CA PHE A 114 8.82 -0.66 4.88
C PHE A 114 8.58 -1.13 6.32
N GLN A 115 9.00 -2.34 6.71
CA GLN A 115 8.91 -2.78 8.12
C GLN A 115 9.70 -1.86 9.07
N GLU A 116 10.89 -1.43 8.66
CA GLU A 116 11.72 -0.49 9.44
C GLU A 116 11.04 0.89 9.61
N MET A 117 10.35 1.38 8.57
CA MET A 117 9.57 2.61 8.66
C MET A 117 8.42 2.52 9.66
N HIS A 118 7.76 1.36 9.77
CA HIS A 118 6.73 1.12 10.79
C HIS A 118 7.33 1.07 12.20
N GLY A 119 8.56 0.58 12.36
CA GLY A 119 9.27 0.54 13.64
C GLY A 119 9.62 1.93 14.20
N ARG A 120 9.93 2.90 13.34
CA ARG A 120 10.28 4.28 13.74
C ARG A 120 9.11 5.07 14.33
N GLY A 121 7.87 4.61 14.14
CA GLY A 121 6.67 5.17 14.78
C GLY A 121 6.48 4.75 16.24
N LYS A 122 7.29 3.82 16.77
CA LYS A 122 7.22 3.39 18.17
C LYS A 122 8.04 4.23 19.16
N GLU A 123 8.92 5.11 18.66
CA GLU A 123 9.88 5.86 19.48
C GLU A 123 9.51 7.35 19.69
N LYS A 124 8.29 7.78 19.34
CA LYS A 124 7.82 9.15 19.55
C LYS A 124 6.48 9.23 20.27
#